data_AF-A0A196N891-F1
#
_entry.id   AF-A0A196N891-F1
#
_cell.length_a   1.000
_cell.length_b   1.000
_cell.length_c   1.000
_cell.angle_alpha   90.00
_cell.angle_beta   90.00
_cell.angle_gamma   90.00
#
_symmetry.space_group_name_H-M   'P 1'
#
loop_
_entity.id
_entity.type
_entity.pdbx_description
1 polymer ?
#
loop_
_entity_poly.entity_id
_entity_poly.type
_entity_poly.pdbx_seq_one_letter_code
_entity_poly.pdbx_strand_id
1 'polypeptide(L)'
;MTTKRRRLFVCPECGSGVICRTSEQVTATIREARLLCNDDECGCAFVVQIVAVRLVVRGMKPNPALHLPIGRWREPANDDAPRPPANDDEAPPEVADTAGT
;
A
#
# COMPACT_ATOMS: atom_id res chain seq x y z
N MET A 1 20.26 -3.75 -3.19
CA MET A 1 18.86 -3.88 -3.61
C MET A 1 18.39 -2.56 -4.20
N THR A 2 18.29 -2.44 -5.52
CA THR A 2 17.76 -1.25 -6.18
C THR A 2 16.23 -1.28 -6.12
N THR A 3 15.65 -0.47 -5.24
CA THR A 3 14.19 -0.33 -5.12
C THR A 3 13.61 0.20 -6.43
N LYS A 4 13.03 -0.68 -7.24
CA LYS A 4 12.34 -0.31 -8.49
C LYS A 4 11.12 0.54 -8.12
N ARG A 5 11.22 1.86 -8.26
CA ARG A 5 10.09 2.78 -8.06
C ARG A 5 8.98 2.38 -9.03
N ARG A 6 7.86 1.87 -8.52
CA ARG A 6 6.66 1.66 -9.34
C ARG A 6 6.14 3.02 -9.76
N ARG A 7 5.93 3.20 -11.07
CA ARG A 7 5.30 4.41 -11.61
C ARG A 7 3.83 4.39 -11.18
N LEU A 8 3.33 5.52 -10.71
CA LEU A 8 1.94 5.65 -10.25
C LEU A 8 0.95 5.50 -11.42
N PHE A 9 1.31 6.06 -12.57
CA PHE A 9 0.57 6.01 -13.83
C PHE A 9 1.51 5.68 -15.00
N VAL A 10 0.92 5.15 -16.07
CA VAL A 10 1.57 4.92 -17.36
C VAL A 10 0.77 5.63 -18.44
N CYS A 11 1.42 5.98 -19.54
CA CYS A 11 0.74 6.56 -20.70
C CYS A 11 -0.28 5.55 -21.26
N PRO A 12 -1.53 5.96 -21.52
CA PRO A 12 -2.55 5.06 -22.06
C PRO A 12 -2.28 4.66 -23.53
N GLU A 13 -1.48 5.42 -24.28
CA GLU A 13 -1.20 5.14 -25.68
C GLU A 13 -0.01 4.20 -25.87
N CYS A 14 1.15 4.51 -25.26
CA CYS A 14 2.37 3.74 -25.47
C CYS A 14 2.85 2.94 -24.23
N GLY A 15 2.20 3.09 -23.08
CA GLY A 15 2.61 2.41 -21.83
C GLY A 15 3.89 2.97 -21.19
N SER A 16 4.52 3.98 -21.80
CA SER A 16 5.68 4.66 -21.24
C SER A 16 5.36 5.40 -19.95
N GLY A 17 6.41 5.82 -19.26
CA GLY A 17 6.28 6.59 -18.02
C GLY A 17 5.78 7.99 -18.29
N VAL A 18 5.17 8.58 -17.27
CA VAL A 18 4.60 9.92 -17.35
C VAL A 18 5.15 10.79 -16.23
N ILE A 19 5.21 12.10 -16.48
CA ILE A 19 5.56 13.12 -15.50
C ILE A 19 4.34 14.02 -15.23
N CYS A 20 4.12 14.33 -13.96
CA CYS A 20 3.09 15.29 -13.56
C CYS A 20 3.60 16.72 -13.81
N ARG A 21 2.88 17.49 -14.64
CA ARG A 21 3.21 18.88 -14.94
C ARG A 21 2.53 19.84 -13.97
N THR A 22 1.24 19.64 -13.72
CA THR A 22 0.46 20.43 -12.77
C THR A 22 -0.49 19.51 -12.03
N SER A 23 -0.78 19.81 -10.76
CA SER A 23 -1.90 19.16 -10.06
C SER A 23 -2.61 20.15 -9.15
N GLU A 24 -3.92 19.97 -9.02
CA GLU A 24 -4.80 20.82 -8.25
C GLU A 24 -5.73 19.97 -7.38
N GLN A 25 -5.92 20.38 -6.13
CA GLN A 25 -6.90 19.76 -5.25
C GLN A 25 -8.28 20.34 -5.57
N VAL A 26 -9.18 19.53 -6.12
CA VAL A 26 -10.51 19.98 -6.54
C VAL A 26 -11.51 19.87 -5.39
N THR A 27 -11.47 18.76 -4.64
CA THR A 27 -12.31 18.53 -3.45
C THR A 27 -11.48 17.88 -2.34
N ALA A 28 -12.06 17.61 -1.17
CA ALA A 28 -11.35 16.88 -0.11
C ALA A 28 -10.87 15.46 -0.53
N THR A 29 -11.46 14.87 -1.58
CA THR A 29 -11.17 13.50 -2.02
C THR A 29 -10.62 13.41 -3.45
N ILE A 30 -10.73 14.48 -4.24
CA ILE A 30 -10.36 14.49 -5.66
C ILE A 30 -9.19 15.44 -5.89
N ARG A 31 -8.14 14.93 -6.53
CA ARG A 31 -7.04 15.72 -7.08
C ARG A 31 -6.96 15.50 -8.58
N GLU A 32 -6.96 16.58 -9.34
CA GLU A 32 -6.77 16.55 -10.78
C GLU A 32 -5.30 16.81 -11.11
N ALA A 33 -4.74 16.08 -12.08
CA ALA A 33 -3.37 16.25 -12.52
C ALA A 33 -3.26 16.20 -14.05
N ARG A 34 -2.45 17.09 -14.61
CA ARG A 34 -2.03 17.06 -16.01
C ARG A 34 -0.72 16.30 -16.11
N LEU A 35 -0.74 15.21 -16.88
CA LEU A 35 0.40 14.33 -17.10
C LEU A 35 0.90 14.48 -18.53
N LEU A 36 2.21 14.34 -18.69
CA LEU A 36 2.87 14.29 -20.00
C LEU A 36 3.65 12.97 -20.12
N CYS A 37 3.57 12.33 -21.29
CA CYS A 37 4.38 11.18 -21.63
C CYS A 37 5.86 11.55 -21.70
N ASN A 38 6.74 10.68 -21.19
CA ASN A 38 8.20 10.86 -21.27
C ASN A 38 8.80 10.31 -22.58
N ASP A 39 7.98 9.67 -23.40
CA ASP A 39 8.37 9.18 -24.72
C ASP A 39 8.12 10.29 -25.73
N ASP A 40 9.20 10.81 -26.32
CA ASP A 40 9.16 11.95 -27.23
C ASP A 40 8.42 11.62 -28.55
N GLU A 41 8.41 10.34 -28.98
CA GLU A 41 7.65 9.92 -30.16
C GLU A 41 6.14 9.90 -29.87
N CYS A 42 5.76 9.55 -28.64
CA CYS A 42 4.36 9.56 -28.22
C CYS A 42 3.87 10.99 -27.91
N GLY A 43 4.61 11.74 -27.10
CA GLY A 43 4.31 13.15 -26.78
C GLY A 43 2.97 13.44 -26.10
N CYS A 44 2.17 12.41 -25.80
CA CYS A 44 0.80 12.55 -25.34
C CYS A 44 0.71 13.30 -24.01
N ALA A 45 -0.19 14.27 -23.94
CA ALA A 45 -0.54 15.01 -22.74
C ALA A 45 -2.00 14.76 -22.39
N PHE A 46 -2.28 14.42 -21.13
CA PHE A 46 -3.62 14.04 -20.70
C PHE A 46 -3.89 14.41 -19.25
N VAL A 47 -5.17 14.44 -18.88
CA VAL A 47 -5.63 14.81 -17.54
C VAL A 47 -6.11 13.55 -16.82
N VAL A 48 -5.77 13.42 -15.54
CA VAL A 48 -6.25 12.35 -14.66
C VAL A 48 -6.87 12.93 -13.41
N GLN A 49 -7.85 12.21 -12.84
CA GLN A 49 -8.37 12.47 -11.51
C GLN A 49 -8.01 11.32 -10.58
N ILE A 50 -7.33 11.65 -9.48
CA ILE A 50 -7.02 10.71 -8.40
C ILE A 50 -8.07 10.90 -7.33
N VAL A 51 -8.82 9.83 -7.03
CA VAL A 51 -9.96 9.87 -6.12
C VAL A 51 -9.75 8.92 -4.95
N ALA A 52 -9.83 9.46 -3.73
CA ALA A 52 -9.92 8.64 -2.53
C ALA A 52 -11.36 8.11 -2.38
N VAL A 53 -11.57 6.83 -2.70
CA VAL A 53 -12.92 6.20 -2.73
C VAL A 53 -13.30 5.48 -1.43
N ARG A 54 -12.32 5.02 -0.65
CA ARG A 54 -12.52 4.33 0.63
C ARG A 54 -11.30 4.46 1.52
N LEU A 55 -11.52 4.33 2.82
CA LEU A 55 -10.44 4.18 3.79
C LEU A 55 -10.20 2.70 4.07
N VAL A 56 -8.95 2.34 4.28
CA VAL A 56 -8.58 0.99 4.75
C VAL A 56 -8.52 0.99 6.28
N VAL A 57 -7.94 2.05 6.84
CA VAL A 57 -7.85 2.31 8.27
C VAL A 57 -8.14 3.80 8.48
N ARG A 58 -8.85 4.15 9.56
CA ARG A 58 -9.02 5.55 9.96
C ARG A 58 -7.72 6.06 10.58
N GLY A 59 -7.32 7.29 10.24
CA GLY A 59 -6.19 7.92 10.90
C GLY A 59 -6.48 8.26 12.36
N MET A 60 -5.42 8.46 13.16
CA MET A 60 -5.52 8.83 14.58
C MET A 60 -6.12 10.23 14.82
N LYS A 61 -6.19 11.06 13.77
CA LYS A 61 -6.88 12.36 13.76
C LYS A 61 -7.88 12.39 12.60
N PRO A 62 -9.09 11.82 12.77
CA PRO A 62 -10.06 11.75 11.69
C PRO A 62 -10.60 13.14 11.34
N ASN A 63 -10.79 13.41 10.04
CA ASN A 63 -11.55 14.57 9.59
C ASN A 63 -13.05 14.26 9.69
N PRO A 64 -13.83 14.94 10.56
CA PRO A 64 -15.25 14.64 10.77
C PRO A 64 -16.10 14.95 9.53
N ALA A 65 -15.66 15.84 8.64
CA ALA A 65 -16.37 16.15 7.39
C ALA A 65 -16.13 15.11 6.27
N LEU A 66 -15.26 14.13 6.48
CA LEU A 66 -14.91 13.13 5.47
C LEU A 66 -15.70 11.83 5.63
N HIS A 67 -16.75 11.69 4.83
CA HIS A 67 -17.64 10.53 4.82
C HIS A 67 -17.24 9.53 3.73
N LEU A 68 -16.14 8.81 3.96
CA LEU A 68 -15.74 7.67 3.11
C LEU A 68 -16.03 6.32 3.80
N PRO A 69 -16.44 5.29 3.04
CA PRO A 69 -16.62 3.94 3.58
C PRO A 69 -15.28 3.36 4.03
N ILE A 70 -15.31 2.52 5.06
CA ILE A 70 -14.15 1.76 5.53
C ILE A 70 -14.22 0.36 4.90
N GLY A 71 -13.19 -0.04 4.17
CA GLY A 71 -13.07 -1.37 3.56
C GLY A 71 -11.88 -2.14 4.10
N ARG A 72 -11.80 -3.43 3.76
CA ARG A 72 -10.68 -4.30 4.13
C ARG A 72 -9.46 -4.06 3.23
N TRP A 73 -8.26 -4.22 3.80
CA TRP A 73 -7.05 -4.42 3.00
C TRP A 73 -7.08 -5.80 2.34
N ARG A 74 -6.15 -6.05 1.41
CA ARG A 74 -5.98 -7.40 0.82
C ARG A 74 -5.65 -8.42 1.91
N GLU A 75 -6.20 -9.63 1.78
CA GLU A 75 -5.85 -10.82 2.57
C GLU A 75 -4.32 -10.96 2.61
N PRO A 76 -3.69 -11.08 3.80
CA PRO A 76 -2.29 -11.48 3.87
C PRO A 76 -2.14 -12.89 3.32
N ALA A 77 -1.32 -13.05 2.27
CA ALA A 77 -1.11 -14.34 1.58
C ALA A 77 -0.38 -15.41 2.43
N ASN A 78 -0.07 -15.11 3.69
CA ASN A 78 0.63 -16.01 4.60
C ASN A 78 -0.28 -16.58 5.70
N ASP A 79 -1.54 -16.14 5.82
CA ASP A 79 -2.45 -16.57 6.88
C ASP A 79 -3.19 -17.89 6.57
N ASP A 80 -2.92 -18.51 5.41
CA ASP A 80 -3.55 -19.76 4.96
C ASP A 80 -3.06 -21.03 5.69
N ALA A 81 -1.98 -20.94 6.48
CA ALA A 81 -1.42 -22.08 7.19
C ALA A 81 -1.70 -21.99 8.70
N PRO A 82 -2.35 -22.98 9.33
CA PRO A 82 -2.31 -23.14 10.77
C PRO A 82 -0.85 -23.39 11.15
N ARG A 83 -0.17 -22.34 11.60
CA ARG A 83 1.16 -22.48 12.21
C ARG A 83 0.89 -22.80 13.69
N PRO A 84 1.47 -23.87 14.25
CA PRO A 84 1.41 -24.07 15.70
C PRO A 84 1.94 -22.79 16.38
N PRO A 85 1.34 -22.36 17.51
CA PRO A 85 1.82 -21.17 18.19
C PRO A 85 3.29 -21.37 18.58
N ALA A 86 4.10 -20.35 18.38
CA ALA A 86 5.55 -20.41 18.55
C ALA A 86 6.01 -20.60 20.02
N ASN A 87 5.07 -20.77 20.96
CA ASN A 87 5.33 -20.92 22.39
C ASN A 87 4.98 -22.31 22.92
N ASP A 88 4.66 -23.29 22.06
CA ASP A 88 4.45 -24.68 22.47
C ASP A 88 5.77 -25.48 22.46
N ASP A 89 6.88 -24.82 22.83
CA ASP A 89 8.14 -25.51 23.09
C ASP A 89 7.96 -26.38 24.35
N GLU A 90 8.22 -27.67 24.18
CA GLU A 90 8.25 -28.70 25.20
C GLU A 90 8.92 -28.19 26.48
N ALA A 91 8.32 -28.49 27.64
CA ALA A 91 8.89 -28.12 28.94
C ALA A 91 10.37 -28.54 28.96
N PRO A 92 11.31 -27.65 29.34
CA PRO A 92 12.71 -28.04 29.47
C PRO A 92 12.79 -29.30 30.35
N PRO A 93 13.61 -30.29 29.97
CA PRO A 93 13.71 -31.52 30.75
C PRO A 93 14.05 -31.16 32.20
N GLU A 94 13.30 -31.71 33.16
CA GLU A 94 13.59 -31.54 34.59
C GLU A 94 15.06 -31.92 34.83
N VAL A 95 15.86 -30.94 35.23
CA VAL A 95 17.23 -31.19 35.67
C VAL A 95 17.13 -32.08 36.91
N ALA A 96 17.46 -33.35 36.74
CA ALA A 96 17.59 -34.28 37.85
C ALA A 96 18.63 -33.74 38.82
N ASP A 97 18.17 -33.32 39.99
CA ASP A 97 18.99 -32.87 41.09
C ASP A 97 19.78 -34.08 41.62
N THR A 98 20.96 -34.35 41.04
CA THR A 98 21.88 -35.36 41.58
C THR A 98 22.58 -34.75 42.78
N ALA A 99 21.89 -34.76 43.91
CA ALA A 99 22.50 -34.69 45.23
C ALA A 99 23.20 -36.03 45.55
N GLY A 100 24.46 -35.95 45.99
CA GLY A 100 25.26 -37.06 46.55
C GLY A 100 26.64 -37.17 45.88
N THR A 101 27.77 -37.22 46.58
CA THR A 101 28.09 -37.52 47.99
C THR A 101 29.45 -36.89 48.31
#